data_AF-A0A444FGX1-F1
#
_entry.id   AF-A0A444FGX1-F1
#
_cell.length_a   1.000
_cell.length_b   1.000
_cell.length_c   1.000
_cell.angle_alpha   90.00
_cell.angle_beta   90.00
_cell.angle_gamma   90.00
#
_symmetry.space_group_name_H-M   'P 1'
#
loop_
_entity.id
_entity.type
_entity.pdbx_description
1 polymer ?
#
loop_
_entity_poly.entity_id
_entity_poly.type
_entity_poly.pdbx_seq_one_letter_code
_entity_poly.pdbx_strand_id
1 'polypeptide(L)'
;MLVDILEKNGVDVDGVLFDPHARTALAFVTLKRNGEREFMFYRNPSADMLLTESELNLSLIKRAKIFHYGSISLISEPCRSAHLAAMRAAKEAGALLSYDPNARLPLWPSEEAARAGIKSIWTEADFIKSEEVVMSLWSDGLKLLVVTDGEKGCRYFTKVCFL
;
A
#
# COMPACT_ATOMS: atom_id res chain seq x y z
N MET A 1 -17.42 -8.66 -10.83
CA MET A 1 -16.72 -7.65 -11.65
C MET A 1 -15.25 -7.49 -11.28
N LEU A 2 -14.88 -6.93 -10.11
CA LEU A 2 -13.46 -6.76 -9.75
C LEU A 2 -12.72 -8.10 -9.64
N VAL A 3 -13.29 -9.06 -8.92
CA VAL A 3 -12.74 -10.42 -8.79
C VAL A 3 -12.63 -11.10 -10.15
N ASP A 4 -13.69 -11.04 -10.96
CA ASP A 4 -13.68 -11.64 -12.30
C ASP A 4 -12.58 -11.04 -13.20
N ILE A 5 -12.26 -9.75 -13.05
CA ILE A 5 -11.16 -9.12 -13.78
C ILE A 5 -9.81 -9.65 -13.26
N LEU A 6 -9.64 -9.78 -11.95
CA LEU A 6 -8.43 -10.36 -11.36
C LEU A 6 -8.20 -11.79 -11.88
N GLU A 7 -9.22 -12.64 -11.82
CA GLU A 7 -9.16 -14.02 -12.30
C GLU A 7 -8.84 -14.09 -13.80
N LYS A 8 -9.50 -13.25 -14.63
CA LYS A 8 -9.22 -13.16 -16.07
C LYS A 8 -7.78 -12.75 -16.39
N ASN A 9 -7.11 -12.05 -15.48
CA ASN A 9 -5.72 -11.65 -15.62
C ASN A 9 -4.74 -12.59 -14.89
N GLY A 10 -5.22 -13.75 -14.41
CA GLY A 10 -4.37 -14.77 -13.78
C GLY A 10 -3.95 -14.44 -12.35
N VAL A 11 -4.65 -13.54 -11.67
CA VAL A 11 -4.43 -13.26 -10.24
C VAL A 11 -5.19 -14.30 -9.42
N ASP A 12 -4.48 -14.92 -8.46
CA ASP A 12 -5.09 -15.76 -7.43
C ASP A 12 -5.94 -14.90 -6.49
N VAL A 13 -7.21 -15.28 -6.34
CA VAL A 13 -8.22 -14.55 -5.55
C VAL A 13 -8.63 -15.27 -4.27
N ASP A 14 -7.91 -16.33 -3.86
CA ASP A 14 -8.19 -17.10 -2.63
C ASP A 14 -8.15 -16.25 -1.35
N GLY A 15 -7.49 -15.09 -1.40
CA GLY A 15 -7.43 -14.12 -0.31
C GLY A 15 -8.50 -13.02 -0.35
N VAL A 16 -9.38 -13.01 -1.36
CA VAL A 16 -10.40 -11.96 -1.51
C VAL A 16 -11.64 -12.30 -0.70
N LEU A 17 -12.10 -11.34 0.10
CA LEU A 17 -13.31 -11.44 0.89
C LEU A 17 -14.38 -10.46 0.40
N PHE A 18 -15.63 -10.79 0.68
CA PHE A 18 -16.79 -9.99 0.30
C PHE A 18 -17.51 -9.53 1.55
N ASP A 19 -17.66 -8.21 1.69
CA ASP A 19 -18.48 -7.63 2.74
C ASP A 19 -19.94 -7.52 2.26
N PRO A 20 -20.92 -8.12 2.97
CA PRO A 20 -22.33 -8.08 2.58
C PRO A 20 -23.02 -6.75 2.92
N HIS A 21 -22.39 -5.88 3.71
CA HIS A 21 -22.96 -4.66 4.26
C HIS A 21 -22.37 -3.38 3.66
N ALA A 22 -21.10 -3.38 3.26
CA ALA A 22 -20.42 -2.24 2.67
C ALA A 22 -20.29 -2.35 1.15
N ARG A 23 -20.33 -1.20 0.47
CA ARG A 23 -20.13 -1.12 -0.98
C ARG A 23 -18.64 -1.06 -1.31
N THR A 24 -18.28 -1.51 -2.51
CA THR A 24 -16.95 -1.25 -3.08
C THR A 24 -16.74 0.26 -3.24
N ALA A 25 -15.56 0.75 -2.88
CA ALA A 25 -15.20 2.16 -3.03
C ALA A 25 -15.25 2.60 -4.51
N LEU A 26 -15.64 3.84 -4.75
CA LEU A 26 -15.57 4.46 -6.08
C LEU A 26 -14.61 5.64 -6.07
N ALA A 27 -13.86 5.79 -7.15
CA ALA A 27 -13.06 6.98 -7.43
C ALA A 27 -13.59 7.63 -8.71
N PHE A 28 -14.13 8.83 -8.57
CA PHE A 28 -14.50 9.68 -9.70
C PHE A 28 -13.29 10.52 -10.08
N VAL A 29 -12.95 10.50 -11.36
CA VAL A 29 -11.81 11.23 -11.90
C VAL A 29 -12.30 12.19 -12.97
N THR A 30 -12.03 13.48 -12.78
CA THR A 30 -12.30 14.53 -13.76
C THR A 30 -11.00 15.21 -14.18
N LEU A 31 -11.00 15.83 -15.36
CA LEU A 31 -9.90 16.67 -15.80
C LEU A 31 -10.32 18.13 -15.65
N LYS A 32 -9.52 18.90 -14.90
CA LYS A 32 -9.64 20.36 -14.86
C LYS A 32 -9.29 20.94 -16.23
N ARG A 33 -9.68 22.21 -16.45
CA ARG A 33 -9.40 22.92 -17.73
C ARG A 33 -7.90 22.99 -18.08
N ASN A 34 -7.02 22.93 -17.08
CA ASN A 34 -5.57 22.92 -17.23
C ASN A 34 -4.99 21.50 -17.47
N GLY A 35 -5.83 20.47 -17.57
CA GLY A 35 -5.40 19.08 -17.76
C GLY A 35 -5.04 18.33 -16.47
N GLU A 36 -5.07 18.99 -15.31
CA GLU A 36 -4.85 18.32 -14.03
C GLU A 36 -6.00 17.39 -13.66
N ARG A 37 -5.68 16.23 -13.08
CA ARG A 37 -6.67 15.28 -12.59
C ARG A 37 -7.21 15.75 -11.24
N GLU A 38 -8.52 15.73 -11.11
CA GLU A 38 -9.25 15.92 -9.87
C GLU A 38 -9.92 14.60 -9.47
N PHE A 39 -9.81 14.25 -8.20
CA PHE A 39 -10.29 12.99 -7.66
C PHE A 39 -11.33 13.23 -6.58
N MET A 40 -12.45 12.52 -6.67
CA MET A 40 -13.47 12.46 -5.62
C MET A 40 -13.73 11.00 -5.25
N PHE A 41 -13.59 10.67 -3.97
CA PHE A 41 -13.70 9.29 -3.49
C PHE A 41 -15.00 9.06 -2.72
N TYR A 42 -15.75 8.05 -3.12
CA TYR A 42 -16.86 7.51 -2.34
C TYR A 42 -16.34 6.30 -1.56
N ARG A 43 -15.90 6.56 -0.34
CA ARG A 43 -15.16 5.62 0.50
C ARG A 43 -15.48 5.83 1.99
N ASN A 44 -16.75 5.67 2.40
CA ASN A 44 -17.17 5.87 3.81
C ASN A 44 -18.48 5.16 4.24
N PRO A 45 -18.40 4.04 4.97
CA PRO A 45 -17.34 3.03 4.86
C PRO A 45 -17.53 2.25 3.55
N SER A 46 -16.42 1.86 2.93
CA SER A 46 -16.38 0.90 1.83
C SER A 46 -15.76 -0.42 2.29
N ALA A 47 -16.01 -1.51 1.55
CA ALA A 47 -15.57 -2.86 1.93
C ALA A 47 -14.05 -2.96 2.20
N ASP A 48 -13.21 -2.24 1.47
CA ASP A 48 -11.74 -2.25 1.67
C ASP A 48 -11.31 -1.63 3.01
N MET A 49 -12.18 -0.86 3.67
CA MET A 49 -11.92 -0.26 4.98
C MET A 49 -12.22 -1.21 6.15
N LEU A 50 -12.93 -2.32 5.88
CA LEU A 50 -13.54 -3.14 6.92
C LEU A 50 -12.83 -4.48 7.17
N LEU A 51 -11.78 -4.79 6.40
CA LEU A 51 -10.97 -5.99 6.64
C LEU A 51 -10.45 -6.01 8.08
N THR A 52 -10.66 -7.11 8.77
CA THR A 52 -10.22 -7.32 10.15
C THR A 52 -9.04 -8.29 10.22
N GLU A 53 -8.32 -8.27 11.35
CA GLU A 53 -7.21 -9.20 11.58
C GLU A 53 -7.66 -10.68 11.59
N SER A 54 -8.86 -10.97 12.13
CA SER A 54 -9.41 -12.32 12.19
C SER A 54 -9.79 -12.91 10.83
N GLU A 55 -9.93 -12.06 9.81
CA GLU A 55 -10.28 -12.47 8.45
C GLU A 55 -9.05 -12.76 7.58
N LEU A 56 -7.84 -12.51 8.09
CA LEU A 56 -6.62 -12.74 7.34
C LEU A 56 -6.37 -14.23 7.09
N ASN A 57 -6.20 -14.61 5.82
CA ASN A 57 -5.70 -15.94 5.46
C ASN A 57 -4.18 -16.02 5.69
N LEU A 58 -3.77 -16.30 6.92
CA LEU A 58 -2.35 -16.35 7.30
C LEU A 58 -1.56 -17.42 6.53
N SER A 59 -2.21 -18.53 6.14
CA SER A 59 -1.55 -19.58 5.36
C SER A 59 -1.18 -19.12 3.93
N LEU A 60 -2.00 -18.24 3.35
CA LEU A 60 -1.75 -17.60 2.06
C LEU A 60 -0.70 -16.49 2.18
N ILE A 61 -0.72 -15.71 3.26
CA ILE A 61 0.27 -14.65 3.48
C ILE A 61 1.67 -15.26 3.67
N LYS A 62 1.80 -16.31 4.48
CA LYS A 62 3.10 -16.92 4.83
C LYS A 62 3.80 -17.65 3.68
N ARG A 63 3.11 -17.93 2.56
CA ARG A 63 3.73 -18.51 1.35
C ARG A 63 4.31 -17.47 0.40
N ALA A 64 4.00 -16.19 0.61
CA ALA A 64 4.47 -15.12 -0.26
C ALA A 64 6.00 -14.98 -0.21
N LYS A 65 6.62 -14.69 -1.35
CA LYS A 65 8.05 -14.31 -1.41
C LYS A 65 8.24 -12.80 -1.24
N ILE A 66 7.25 -12.03 -1.67
CA ILE A 66 7.18 -10.58 -1.53
C ILE A 66 5.78 -10.24 -1.03
N PHE A 67 5.68 -9.41 -0.01
CA PHE A 67 4.44 -8.85 0.48
C PHE A 67 4.41 -7.35 0.18
N HIS A 68 3.52 -6.95 -0.73
CA HIS A 68 3.40 -5.56 -1.17
C HIS A 68 2.24 -4.85 -0.48
N TYR A 69 2.47 -3.60 -0.08
CA TYR A 69 1.47 -2.79 0.59
C TYR A 69 1.64 -1.29 0.29
N GLY A 70 0.56 -0.53 0.49
CA GLY A 70 0.56 0.92 0.41
C GLY A 70 -0.03 1.58 1.65
N SER A 71 -0.12 2.91 1.66
CA SER A 71 -0.50 3.64 2.88
C SER A 71 -2.01 3.75 3.15
N ILE A 72 -2.87 3.54 2.14
CA ILE A 72 -4.33 3.78 2.25
C ILE A 72 -5.00 2.90 3.32
N SER A 73 -4.56 1.65 3.48
CA SER A 73 -5.07 0.74 4.51
C SER A 73 -4.68 1.14 5.93
N LEU A 74 -3.77 2.11 6.12
CA LEU A 74 -3.37 2.61 7.44
C LEU A 74 -4.30 3.72 7.96
N ILE A 75 -5.24 4.19 7.14
CA ILE A 75 -6.05 5.39 7.44
C ILE A 75 -7.04 5.14 8.60
N SER A 76 -7.70 3.99 8.60
CA SER A 76 -8.83 3.72 9.50
C SER A 76 -8.80 2.29 10.04
N GLU A 77 -9.27 2.12 11.26
CA GLU A 77 -9.64 0.81 11.79
C GLU A 77 -10.93 0.30 11.13
N PRO A 78 -11.13 -1.02 11.01
CA PRO A 78 -10.24 -2.10 11.46
C PRO A 78 -9.11 -2.47 10.47
N CYS A 79 -9.15 -1.94 9.24
CA CYS A 79 -8.20 -2.29 8.18
C CYS A 79 -6.73 -1.97 8.54
N ARG A 80 -6.49 -0.92 9.33
CA ARG A 80 -5.16 -0.62 9.85
C ARG A 80 -4.58 -1.76 10.67
N SER A 81 -5.32 -2.29 11.65
CA SER A 81 -4.90 -3.44 12.44
C SER A 81 -4.65 -4.68 11.57
N ALA A 82 -5.53 -4.94 10.61
CA ALA A 82 -5.38 -6.07 9.67
C ALA A 82 -4.12 -5.94 8.81
N HIS A 83 -3.83 -4.75 8.28
CA HIS A 83 -2.61 -4.46 7.52
C HIS A 83 -1.35 -4.75 8.33
N LEU A 84 -1.29 -4.25 9.57
CA LEU A 84 -0.12 -4.43 10.43
C LEU A 84 0.08 -5.91 10.78
N ALA A 85 -1.00 -6.66 11.04
CA ALA A 85 -0.93 -8.09 11.30
C ALA A 85 -0.46 -8.89 10.07
N ALA A 86 -0.98 -8.58 8.88
CA ALA A 86 -0.56 -9.22 7.63
C ALA A 86 0.92 -8.96 7.32
N MET A 87 1.37 -7.71 7.48
CA MET A 87 2.77 -7.32 7.30
C MET A 87 3.69 -8.06 8.27
N ARG A 88 3.33 -8.15 9.56
CA ARG A 88 4.09 -8.93 10.56
C ARG A 88 4.17 -10.41 10.16
N ALA A 89 3.04 -11.02 9.81
CA ALA A 89 2.98 -12.44 9.43
C ALA A 89 3.84 -12.75 8.19
N ALA A 90 3.84 -11.85 7.21
CA ALA A 90 4.69 -11.98 6.02
C ALA A 90 6.18 -11.87 6.37
N LYS A 91 6.56 -10.86 7.19
CA LYS A 91 7.93 -10.65 7.64
C LYS A 91 8.47 -11.84 8.44
N GLU A 92 7.69 -12.36 9.38
CA GLU A 92 8.04 -13.54 10.18
C GLU A 92 8.21 -14.80 9.33
N ALA A 93 7.50 -14.91 8.20
CA ALA A 93 7.66 -16.00 7.24
C ALA A 93 8.84 -15.80 6.27
N GLY A 94 9.59 -14.71 6.39
CA GLY A 94 10.76 -14.41 5.56
C GLY A 94 10.42 -13.81 4.20
N ALA A 95 9.20 -13.28 4.01
CA ALA A 95 8.86 -12.52 2.80
C ALA A 95 9.59 -11.17 2.79
N LEU A 96 9.97 -10.70 1.60
CA LEU A 96 10.47 -9.34 1.42
C LEU A 96 9.30 -8.35 1.44
N LEU A 97 9.46 -7.25 2.17
CA LEU A 97 8.44 -6.22 2.32
C LEU A 97 8.63 -5.11 1.28
N SER A 98 7.64 -4.95 0.39
CA SER A 98 7.62 -3.91 -0.64
C SER A 98 6.57 -2.84 -0.29
N TYR A 99 7.00 -1.60 -0.17
CA TYR A 99 6.14 -0.49 0.22
C TYR A 99 6.07 0.59 -0.86
N ASP A 100 4.85 0.94 -1.26
CA ASP A 100 4.58 2.15 -2.06
C ASP A 100 3.63 3.06 -1.26
N PRO A 101 4.13 4.11 -0.59
CA PRO A 101 3.30 5.02 0.18
C PRO A 101 2.13 5.56 -0.63
N ASN A 102 2.33 5.84 -1.94
CA ASN A 102 1.32 6.32 -2.89
C ASN A 102 0.26 7.22 -2.24
N ALA A 103 0.70 8.27 -1.54
CA ALA A 103 -0.16 9.03 -0.65
C ALA A 103 -1.36 9.61 -1.42
N ARG A 104 -2.54 9.53 -0.80
CA ARG A 104 -3.78 10.13 -1.31
C ARG A 104 -4.32 11.07 -0.23
N LEU A 105 -3.70 12.24 -0.11
CA LEU A 105 -4.00 13.21 0.95
C LEU A 105 -5.50 13.46 1.18
N PRO A 106 -6.38 13.53 0.15
CA PRO A 106 -7.82 13.71 0.37
C PRO A 106 -8.52 12.58 1.14
N LEU A 107 -7.90 11.40 1.27
CA LEU A 107 -8.44 10.28 2.06
C LEU A 107 -8.01 10.36 3.54
N TRP A 108 -6.99 11.15 3.87
CA TRP A 108 -6.46 11.25 5.22
C TRP A 108 -7.17 12.37 6.00
N PRO A 109 -7.35 12.23 7.33
CA PRO A 109 -7.93 13.28 8.16
C PRO A 109 -7.14 14.60 8.14
N SER A 110 -5.82 14.52 7.98
CA SER A 110 -4.91 15.65 7.80
C SER A 110 -3.59 15.21 7.17
N GLU A 111 -2.77 16.17 6.71
CA GLU A 111 -1.42 15.88 6.21
C GLU A 111 -0.51 15.33 7.30
N GLU A 112 -0.67 15.76 8.55
CA GLU A 112 0.06 15.23 9.71
C GLU A 112 -0.29 13.77 9.96
N ALA A 113 -1.58 13.42 9.88
CA ALA A 113 -2.03 12.04 10.00
C ALA A 113 -1.45 11.17 8.88
N ALA A 114 -1.44 11.67 7.63
CA ALA A 114 -0.81 11.00 6.50
C ALA A 114 0.67 10.76 6.74
N ARG A 115 1.40 11.81 7.16
CA ARG A 115 2.83 11.73 7.44
C ARG A 115 3.13 10.74 8.57
N ALA A 116 2.35 10.75 9.65
CA ALA A 116 2.51 9.84 10.77
C ALA A 116 2.23 8.39 10.36
N GLY A 117 1.13 8.15 9.64
CA GLY A 117 0.78 6.82 9.14
C GLY A 117 1.82 6.26 8.18
N ILE A 118 2.23 7.04 7.18
CA ILE A 118 3.24 6.65 6.19
C ILE A 118 4.57 6.31 6.85
N LYS A 119 5.02 7.11 7.82
CA LYS A 119 6.28 6.89 8.54
C LYS A 119 6.22 5.72 9.51
N SER A 120 5.03 5.38 10.03
CA SER A 120 4.89 4.35 11.08
C SER A 120 5.35 2.95 10.66
N ILE A 121 5.37 2.65 9.36
CA ILE A 121 5.82 1.36 8.81
C ILE A 121 7.01 1.49 7.85
N TRP A 122 7.61 2.69 7.78
CA TRP A 122 8.66 2.98 6.81
C TRP A 122 9.90 2.09 7.00
N THR A 123 10.30 1.90 8.27
CA THR A 123 11.47 1.10 8.63
C THR A 123 11.26 -0.41 8.50
N GLU A 124 10.03 -0.85 8.25
CA GLU A 124 9.71 -2.26 8.05
C GLU A 124 10.03 -2.74 6.63
N ALA A 125 10.02 -1.84 5.65
CA ALA A 125 10.15 -2.18 4.23
C ALA A 125 11.58 -2.55 3.84
N ASP A 126 11.71 -3.61 3.03
CA ASP A 126 12.94 -3.95 2.31
C ASP A 126 13.10 -3.11 1.03
N PHE A 127 11.97 -2.79 0.38
CA PHE A 127 11.92 -2.03 -0.86
C PHE A 127 10.91 -0.90 -0.75
N ILE A 128 11.29 0.31 -1.14
CA ILE A 128 10.39 1.46 -1.15
C ILE A 128 10.34 2.07 -2.55
N LYS A 129 9.13 2.33 -3.05
CA LYS A 129 8.89 3.23 -4.18
C LYS A 129 8.46 4.60 -3.67
N SER A 130 9.07 5.67 -4.18
CA SER A 130 8.76 7.06 -3.85
C SER A 130 8.73 7.93 -5.10
N GLU A 131 8.06 9.09 -5.03
CA GLU A 131 8.13 10.12 -6.07
C GLU A 131 9.23 11.15 -5.78
N GLU A 132 9.68 11.23 -4.53
CA GLU A 132 10.75 12.13 -4.11
C GLU A 132 11.93 11.36 -3.49
N VAL A 133 13.14 11.90 -3.66
CA VAL A 133 14.34 11.39 -3.01
C VAL A 133 14.31 11.75 -1.53
N VAL A 134 14.06 10.76 -0.67
CA VAL A 134 13.97 10.92 0.78
C VAL A 134 15.10 10.19 1.51
N MET A 135 16.35 10.50 1.16
CA MET A 135 17.53 9.85 1.76
C MET A 135 17.61 10.02 3.29
N SER A 136 17.01 11.07 3.84
CA SER A 136 16.89 11.25 5.29
C SER A 136 16.03 10.20 5.99
N LEU A 137 15.23 9.44 5.23
CA LEU A 137 14.42 8.33 5.71
C LEU A 137 15.07 6.96 5.40
N TRP A 138 16.32 6.94 4.93
CA TRP A 138 17.04 5.68 4.75
C TRP A 138 17.16 4.95 6.09
N SER A 139 16.80 3.67 6.12
CA SER A 139 16.96 2.79 7.28
C SER A 139 17.96 1.68 6.94
N ASP A 140 18.63 1.13 7.94
CA ASP A 140 19.59 0.03 7.72
C ASP A 140 18.95 -1.24 7.14
N GLY A 141 17.64 -1.43 7.35
CA GLY A 141 16.87 -2.53 6.77
C GLY A 141 16.50 -2.33 5.31
N LEU A 142 16.54 -1.10 4.79
CA LEU A 142 16.15 -0.78 3.42
C LEU A 142 17.22 -1.29 2.43
N LYS A 143 16.79 -2.12 1.48
CA LYS A 143 17.66 -2.72 0.46
C LYS A 143 17.61 -1.94 -0.86
N LEU A 144 16.45 -1.41 -1.23
CA LEU A 144 16.24 -0.66 -2.47
C LEU A 144 15.26 0.49 -2.26
N LEU A 145 15.66 1.70 -2.66
CA LEU A 145 14.76 2.83 -2.86
C LEU A 145 14.65 3.13 -4.36
N VAL A 146 13.44 3.10 -4.91
CA VAL A 146 13.15 3.49 -6.29
C VAL A 146 12.43 4.84 -6.27
N VAL A 147 12.93 5.80 -7.03
CA VAL A 147 12.34 7.14 -7.17
C VAL A 147 11.84 7.32 -8.61
N THR A 148 10.56 7.59 -8.78
CA THR A 148 9.96 7.84 -10.10
C THR A 148 9.96 9.34 -10.42
N ASP A 149 10.61 9.73 -11.51
CA ASP A 149 10.76 11.14 -11.95
C ASP A 149 9.77 11.47 -13.10
N GLY A 150 8.61 10.81 -13.14
CA GLY A 150 7.61 10.96 -14.19
C GLY A 150 8.14 10.56 -15.57
N GLU A 151 8.01 11.46 -16.55
CA GLU A 151 8.49 11.24 -17.92
C GLU A 151 10.03 11.11 -18.04
N LYS A 152 10.77 11.56 -17.01
CA LYS A 152 12.23 11.49 -16.98
C LYS A 152 12.76 10.11 -16.58
N GLY A 153 11.87 9.15 -16.30
CA GLY A 153 12.21 7.78 -15.94
C GLY A 153 12.23 7.57 -14.42
N CYS A 154 13.18 6.76 -13.96
CA CYS A 154 13.34 6.47 -12.54
C CYS A 154 14.82 6.37 -12.14
N ARG A 155 15.09 6.64 -10.86
CA ARG A 155 16.39 6.43 -10.21
C ARG A 155 16.24 5.36 -9.14
N TYR A 156 17.33 4.69 -8.81
CA TYR A 156 17.36 3.73 -7.72
C TYR A 156 18.59 3.93 -6.83
N PHE A 157 18.44 3.57 -5.56
CA PHE A 157 19.47 3.66 -4.55
C PHE A 157 19.53 2.36 -3.76
N THR A 158 20.73 1.84 -3.55
CA THR A 158 21.00 0.62 -2.78
C THR A 158 22.09 0.91 -1.76
N LYS A 159 22.16 0.12 -0.69
CA LYS A 159 23.31 0.15 0.22
C LYS A 159 24.55 -0.30 -0.55
N VAL A 160 25.61 0.50 -0.53
CA VAL A 160 26.92 0.10 -1.06
C VAL A 160 27.60 -0.77 0.00
N CYS A 161 27.66 -2.08 -0.22
CA CYS A 161 28.51 -2.95 0.57
C CYS A 161 29.94 -2.82 0.06
N PHE A 162 30.83 -2.21 0.86
CA PHE A 162 32.26 -2.43 0.69
C PHE A 162 32.55 -3.84 1.22
N LEU A 163 33.03 -4.72 0.33
CA LEU A 163 33.58 -6.03 0.67
C LEU A 163 34.91 -5.88 1.40
#